data_AF-A0A8T4J7V6-F1
#
_entry.id   AF-A0A8T4J7V6-F1
#
_cell.length_a   1.000
_cell.length_b   1.000
_cell.length_c   1.000
_cell.angle_alpha   90.00
_cell.angle_beta   90.00
_cell.angle_gamma   90.00
#
_symmetry.space_group_name_H-M   'P 1'
#
loop_
_entity.id
_entity.type
_entity.pdbx_description
1 polymer ?
#
loop_
_entity_poly.entity_id
_entity_poly.type
_entity_poly.pdbx_seq_one_letter_code
_entity_poly.pdbx_strand_id
1 'polypeptide(L)'
;MLSKEQADEKVSQKWLRVNMVFEVIGVKEEVAQVALKDLMNKLDNDKRVGLYHTEYSDIAKIENPTKQIKEGFSQICETKLAVKSLENLVDLVMEYGPAGIEVTEPARIEISVGEAQTIANSVSQMIHRFAAAGIGGLLFIKEKIK
;
A
#
# COMPACT_ATOMS: atom_id res chain seq x y z
N MET A 1 -6.89 15.67 4.91
CA MET A 1 -7.68 14.56 5.48
C MET A 1 -9.15 14.91 5.49
N LEU A 2 -9.99 13.90 5.27
CA LEU A 2 -11.44 13.97 5.42
C LEU A 2 -11.85 13.79 6.88
N SER A 3 -13.06 14.22 7.23
CA SER A 3 -13.72 13.74 8.44
C SER A 3 -14.19 12.29 8.27
N LYS A 4 -14.49 11.61 9.38
CA LYS A 4 -15.04 10.25 9.35
C LYS A 4 -16.38 10.22 8.61
N GLU A 5 -17.24 11.20 8.81
CA GLU A 5 -18.55 11.31 8.17
C GLU A 5 -18.42 11.46 6.65
N GLN A 6 -17.45 12.24 6.18
CA GLN A 6 -17.16 12.37 4.74
C GLN A 6 -16.64 11.06 4.13
N ALA A 7 -15.86 10.28 4.90
CA ALA A 7 -15.44 8.96 4.48
C ALA A 7 -16.61 7.98 4.44
N ASP A 8 -17.49 8.01 5.44
CA ASP A 8 -18.71 7.19 5.50
C ASP A 8 -19.65 7.51 4.31
N GLU A 9 -19.78 8.78 3.94
CA GLU A 9 -20.52 9.19 2.75
C GLU A 9 -19.92 8.58 1.47
N LYS A 10 -18.59 8.62 1.31
CA LYS A 10 -17.92 7.97 0.16
C LYS A 10 -18.18 6.47 0.11
N VAL A 11 -18.09 5.79 1.25
CA VAL A 11 -18.36 4.35 1.34
C VAL A 11 -19.81 4.05 0.96
N SER A 12 -20.77 4.89 1.36
CA SER A 12 -22.16 4.78 0.92
C SER A 12 -22.33 4.94 -0.60
N GLN A 13 -21.42 5.67 -1.25
CA GLN A 13 -21.31 5.84 -2.70
C GLN A 13 -20.48 4.75 -3.38
N LYS A 14 -20.40 3.56 -2.78
CA LYS A 14 -19.69 2.37 -3.28
C LYS A 14 -18.16 2.46 -3.26
N TRP A 15 -17.58 3.39 -2.51
CA TRP A 15 -16.14 3.31 -2.20
C TRP A 15 -15.88 2.19 -1.19
N LEU A 16 -14.65 1.68 -1.19
CA LEU A 16 -14.18 0.68 -0.25
C LEU A 16 -13.70 1.35 1.03
N ARG A 17 -14.01 0.80 2.21
CA ARG A 17 -13.34 1.15 3.45
C ARG A 17 -12.13 0.24 3.64
N VAL A 18 -10.96 0.84 3.80
CA VAL A 18 -9.69 0.11 3.83
C VAL A 18 -8.84 0.60 4.99
N ASN A 19 -8.23 -0.33 5.71
CA ASN A 19 -7.12 -0.07 6.61
C ASN A 19 -5.82 -0.42 5.88
N MET A 20 -4.82 0.44 5.97
CA MET A 20 -3.48 0.16 5.48
C MET A 20 -2.45 0.41 6.56
N VAL A 21 -1.46 -0.46 6.63
CA VAL A 21 -0.30 -0.33 7.51
C VAL A 21 0.92 -0.06 6.65
N PHE A 22 1.66 0.99 6.97
CA PHE A 22 2.93 1.32 6.35
C PHE A 22 4.06 1.17 7.37
N GLU A 23 5.17 0.59 6.95
CA GLU A 23 6.39 0.53 7.75
C GLU A 23 7.54 1.11 6.94
N VAL A 24 8.35 1.93 7.60
CA VAL A 24 9.59 2.44 7.01
C VAL A 24 10.76 2.17 7.93
N ILE A 25 11.91 1.88 7.32
CA ILE A 25 13.17 1.71 8.03
C ILE A 25 14.15 2.78 7.54
N GLY A 26 14.66 3.58 8.46
CA GLY A 26 15.67 4.61 8.22
C GLY A 26 16.99 4.31 8.92
N VAL A 27 18.10 4.78 8.35
CA VAL A 27 19.42 4.74 9.00
C VAL A 27 19.55 5.78 10.14
N LYS A 28 18.62 6.73 10.20
CA LYS A 28 18.45 7.73 11.26
C LYS A 28 16.97 7.85 11.59
N GLU A 29 16.68 8.23 12.82
CA GLU A 29 15.32 8.45 13.31
C GLU A 29 14.56 9.46 12.44
N GLU A 30 15.16 10.61 12.15
CA GLU A 30 14.50 11.67 11.40
C GLU A 30 14.20 11.24 9.95
N VAL A 31 15.04 10.37 9.38
CA VAL A 31 14.85 9.85 8.02
C VAL A 31 13.60 8.96 7.96
N ALA A 32 13.41 8.09 8.95
CA ALA A 32 12.21 7.26 9.03
C ALA A 32 10.95 8.14 9.20
N GLN A 33 10.99 9.08 10.14
CA GLN A 33 9.85 9.97 10.42
C GLN A 33 9.45 10.83 9.21
N VAL A 34 10.43 11.44 8.53
CA VAL A 34 10.17 12.29 7.36
C VAL A 34 9.64 11.44 6.21
N ALA A 35 10.22 10.27 5.95
CA ALA A 35 9.76 9.39 4.87
C ALA A 35 8.28 8.97 5.06
N LEU A 36 7.89 8.61 6.28
CA LEU A 36 6.52 8.19 6.57
C LEU A 36 5.54 9.37 6.47
N LYS A 37 5.92 10.55 6.96
CA LYS A 37 5.10 11.77 6.83
C LYS A 37 4.91 12.17 5.37
N ASP A 38 5.97 12.11 4.56
CA ASP A 38 5.90 12.42 3.13
C ASP A 38 5.02 11.43 2.37
N LEU A 39 5.08 10.15 2.73
CA LEU A 39 4.19 9.12 2.21
C LEU A 39 2.72 9.43 2.55
N MET A 40 2.44 9.77 3.80
CA MET A 40 1.07 10.12 4.24
C MET A 40 0.56 11.38 3.55
N ASN A 41 1.41 12.40 3.36
CA ASN A 41 1.06 13.61 2.62
C ASN A 41 0.72 13.29 1.16
N LYS A 42 1.47 12.40 0.50
CA LYS A 42 1.14 11.96 -0.86
C LYS A 42 -0.19 11.23 -0.91
N LEU A 43 -0.43 10.34 0.05
CA LEU A 43 -1.67 9.56 0.14
C LEU A 43 -2.89 10.46 0.40
N ASP A 44 -2.77 11.48 1.26
CA ASP A 44 -3.85 12.44 1.56
C ASP A 44 -4.22 13.31 0.35
N ASN A 45 -3.26 13.56 -0.54
CA ASN A 45 -3.47 14.33 -1.78
C ASN A 45 -3.90 13.47 -2.98
N ASP A 46 -3.94 12.15 -2.84
CA ASP A 46 -4.37 11.26 -3.91
C ASP A 46 -5.90 11.32 -4.08
N LYS A 47 -6.35 11.76 -5.26
CA LYS A 47 -7.78 11.89 -5.57
C LYS A 47 -8.53 10.56 -5.59
N ARG A 48 -7.83 9.42 -5.62
CA ARG A 48 -8.41 8.07 -5.51
C ARG A 48 -8.75 7.69 -4.08
N VAL A 49 -8.24 8.46 -3.11
CA VAL A 49 -8.27 8.16 -1.68
C VAL A 49 -9.01 9.26 -0.93
N GLY A 50 -9.70 8.86 0.13
CA GLY A 50 -10.17 9.75 1.19
C GLY A 50 -9.55 9.31 2.51
N LEU A 51 -8.37 9.83 2.85
CA LEU A 51 -7.69 9.53 4.12
C LEU A 51 -8.41 10.26 5.25
N TYR A 52 -8.86 9.54 6.28
CA TYR A 52 -9.61 10.10 7.40
C TYR A 52 -9.04 9.75 8.78
N HIS A 53 -8.04 8.87 8.83
CA HIS A 53 -7.32 8.54 10.05
C HIS A 53 -5.89 8.11 9.76
N THR A 54 -4.97 8.55 10.61
CA THR A 54 -3.55 8.22 10.58
C THR A 54 -3.06 8.17 12.03
N GLU A 55 -2.40 7.07 12.40
CA GLU A 55 -1.81 6.87 13.72
C GLU A 55 -0.38 6.38 13.54
N TYR A 56 0.57 7.10 14.14
CA TYR A 56 1.98 6.76 14.08
C TYR A 56 2.37 6.03 15.36
N SER A 57 3.08 4.90 15.24
CA SER A 57 3.72 4.27 16.38
C SER A 57 4.88 5.11 16.89
N ASP A 58 5.32 4.79 18.11
CA ASP A 58 6.65 5.19 18.57
C ASP A 58 7.72 4.65 17.62
N ILE A 59 8.84 5.37 17.55
CA ILE A 59 9.98 4.92 16.77
C ILE A 59 10.78 3.88 17.55
N ALA A 60 11.06 2.76 16.89
CA ALA A 60 11.81 1.65 17.47
C ALA A 60 13.19 1.58 16.85
N LYS A 61 14.21 1.48 17.71
CA LYS A 61 15.56 1.15 17.28
C LYS A 61 15.66 -0.34 16.99
N ILE A 62 16.16 -0.71 15.82
CA ILE A 62 16.24 -2.10 15.35
C ILE A 62 17.67 -2.46 14.92
N GLU A 63 18.07 -3.69 15.20
CA GLU A 63 19.39 -4.21 14.84
C GLU A 63 19.33 -5.05 13.56
N ASN A 64 20.36 -4.93 12.73
CA ASN A 64 20.56 -5.66 11.49
C ASN A 64 19.32 -5.72 10.56
N PRO A 65 18.62 -4.59 10.27
CA PRO A 65 17.43 -4.61 9.39
C PRO A 65 17.73 -5.15 8.00
N THR A 66 18.96 -5.01 7.52
CA THR A 66 19.45 -5.65 6.30
C THR A 66 20.89 -6.13 6.51
N LYS A 67 21.40 -6.96 5.60
CA LYS A 67 22.82 -7.40 5.64
C LYS A 67 23.84 -6.25 5.60
N GLN A 68 23.44 -5.04 5.19
CA GLN A 68 24.32 -3.89 5.02
C GLN A 68 24.17 -2.84 6.12
N ILE A 69 23.08 -2.89 6.89
CA ILE A 69 22.75 -1.90 7.92
C ILE A 69 22.82 -2.61 9.26
N LYS A 70 23.79 -2.23 10.11
CA LYS A 70 23.95 -2.82 11.45
C LYS A 70 22.85 -2.39 12.43
N GLU A 71 22.36 -1.18 12.25
CA GLU A 71 21.41 -0.53 13.16
C GLU A 71 20.54 0.44 12.34
N GLY A 72 19.26 0.49 12.63
CA GLY A 72 18.31 1.39 12.02
C GLY A 72 17.16 1.75 12.94
N PHE A 73 16.23 2.52 12.41
CA PHE A 73 15.03 2.97 13.11
C PHE A 73 13.81 2.59 12.27
N SER A 74 12.86 1.87 12.88
CA SER A 74 11.57 1.54 12.28
C SER A 74 10.46 2.39 12.88
N GLN A 75 9.52 2.80 12.04
CA GLN A 75 8.27 3.39 12.46
C GLN A 75 7.13 2.81 11.63
N ILE A 76 6.02 2.54 12.30
CA ILE A 76 4.79 2.04 11.69
C ILE A 76 3.76 3.17 11.66
N CYS A 77 2.98 3.23 10.60
CA CYS A 77 1.81 4.11 10.47
C CYS A 77 0.59 3.27 10.09
N GLU A 78 -0.41 3.29 10.94
CA GLU A 78 -1.73 2.72 10.65
C GLU A 78 -2.63 3.80 10.08
N THR A 79 -3.35 3.47 9.01
CA THR A 79 -4.23 4.42 8.32
C THR A 79 -5.59 3.81 8.05
N LYS A 80 -6.61 4.66 8.07
CA LYS A 80 -7.95 4.31 7.60
C LYS A 80 -8.36 5.27 6.51
N LEU A 81 -8.82 4.70 5.40
CA LEU A 81 -9.13 5.43 4.19
C LEU A 81 -10.35 4.87 3.46
N ALA A 82 -10.99 5.72 2.66
CA ALA A 82 -11.95 5.32 1.65
C ALA A 82 -11.26 5.27 0.27
N VAL A 83 -11.44 4.20 -0.49
CA VAL A 83 -10.85 4.02 -1.83
C VAL A 83 -11.95 3.88 -2.89
N LYS A 84 -11.82 4.59 -4.01
CA LYS A 84 -12.85 4.62 -5.07
C LYS A 84 -13.30 3.27 -5.60
N SER A 85 -12.37 2.35 -5.85
CA SER A 85 -12.64 1.07 -6.49
C SER A 85 -11.57 0.04 -6.13
N LEU A 86 -11.82 -1.22 -6.47
CA LEU A 86 -10.85 -2.29 -6.29
C LEU A 86 -9.62 -2.08 -7.19
N GLU A 87 -9.81 -1.62 -8.42
CA GLU A 87 -8.72 -1.24 -9.32
C GLU A 87 -7.81 -0.19 -8.68
N ASN A 88 -8.39 0.89 -8.15
CA ASN A 88 -7.60 1.93 -7.47
C ASN A 88 -6.91 1.39 -6.22
N LEU A 89 -7.53 0.48 -5.47
CA LEU A 89 -6.88 -0.16 -4.33
C LEU A 89 -5.64 -0.93 -4.79
N VAL A 90 -5.74 -1.74 -5.85
CA VAL A 90 -4.60 -2.49 -6.38
C VAL A 90 -3.49 -1.56 -6.85
N ASP A 91 -3.81 -0.47 -7.54
CA ASP A 91 -2.82 0.52 -7.95
C ASP A 91 -2.11 1.17 -6.76
N LEU A 92 -2.85 1.58 -5.73
CA LEU A 92 -2.29 2.16 -4.51
C LEU A 92 -1.34 1.18 -3.81
N VAL A 93 -1.67 -0.10 -3.78
CA VAL A 93 -0.82 -1.14 -3.18
C VAL A 93 0.48 -1.29 -3.96
N MET A 94 0.43 -1.27 -5.29
CA MET A 94 1.62 -1.35 -6.14
C MET A 94 2.48 -0.09 -6.06
N GLU A 95 1.87 1.09 -5.92
CA GLU A 95 2.57 2.39 -5.91
C GLU A 95 3.17 2.75 -4.56
N TYR A 96 2.45 2.49 -3.47
CA TYR A 96 2.82 2.91 -2.12
C TYR A 96 3.36 1.78 -1.23
N GLY A 97 3.21 0.53 -1.64
CA GLY A 97 3.82 -0.64 -0.98
C GLY A 97 3.51 -0.76 0.51
N PRO A 98 2.23 -0.75 0.94
CA PRO A 98 1.89 -0.96 2.34
C PRO A 98 2.37 -2.34 2.82
N ALA A 99 2.71 -2.43 4.10
CA ALA A 99 3.05 -3.68 4.78
C ALA A 99 1.82 -4.57 5.02
N GLY A 100 0.64 -3.97 5.15
CA GLY A 100 -0.62 -4.69 5.34
C GLY A 100 -1.82 -3.91 4.81
N ILE A 101 -2.83 -4.64 4.32
CA ILE A 101 -4.07 -4.08 3.77
C ILE A 101 -5.24 -4.92 4.28
N GLU A 102 -6.30 -4.25 4.72
CA GLU A 102 -7.56 -4.87 5.11
C GLU A 102 -8.73 -4.09 4.51
N VAL A 103 -9.54 -4.74 3.68
CA VAL A 103 -10.82 -4.18 3.21
C VAL A 103 -11.88 -4.52 4.24
N THR A 104 -12.41 -3.53 4.94
CA THR A 104 -13.40 -3.71 6.01
C THR A 104 -14.83 -3.56 5.50
N GLU A 105 -15.05 -2.75 4.46
CA GLU A 105 -16.35 -2.60 3.79
C GLU A 105 -16.18 -2.36 2.28
N PRO A 106 -17.14 -2.79 1.45
CA PRO A 106 -18.26 -3.67 1.77
C PRO A 106 -17.84 -5.15 1.88
N ALA A 107 -18.71 -6.00 2.44
CA ALA A 107 -18.48 -7.45 2.54
C ALA A 107 -18.45 -8.18 1.19
N ARG A 108 -19.01 -7.58 0.14
CA ARG A 108 -18.99 -8.08 -1.24
C ARG A 108 -18.72 -6.94 -2.20
N ILE A 109 -17.83 -7.18 -3.16
CA ILE A 109 -17.48 -6.24 -4.23
C ILE A 109 -17.92 -6.88 -5.55
N GLU A 110 -18.76 -6.18 -6.30
CA GLU A 110 -19.13 -6.57 -7.66
C GLU A 110 -18.29 -5.74 -8.63
N ILE A 111 -17.54 -6.43 -9.50
CA ILE A 111 -16.73 -5.80 -10.54
C ILE A 111 -17.16 -6.31 -11.91
N SER A 112 -16.99 -5.47 -12.92
CA SER A 112 -17.22 -5.90 -14.30
C SER A 112 -16.09 -6.81 -14.79
N VAL A 113 -16.34 -7.60 -15.83
CA VAL A 113 -15.28 -8.39 -16.51
C VAL A 113 -14.17 -7.48 -17.02
N GLY A 114 -14.51 -6.28 -17.51
CA GLY A 114 -13.54 -5.30 -17.96
C GLY A 114 -12.62 -4.82 -16.84
N GLU A 115 -13.18 -4.49 -15.67
CA GLU A 115 -12.41 -4.08 -14.49
C GLU A 115 -11.50 -5.22 -13.99
N ALA A 116 -12.03 -6.44 -13.92
CA ALA A 116 -11.24 -7.62 -13.56
C ALA A 116 -10.05 -7.82 -14.52
N GLN A 117 -10.28 -7.66 -15.83
CA GLN A 117 -9.24 -7.76 -16.85
C GLN A 117 -8.21 -6.64 -16.72
N THR A 118 -8.63 -5.40 -16.43
CA THR A 118 -7.72 -4.28 -16.17
C THR A 118 -6.81 -4.57 -14.99
N ILE A 119 -7.37 -4.99 -13.85
CA ILE A 119 -6.60 -5.36 -12.66
C ILE A 119 -5.57 -6.45 -12.99
N ALA A 120 -6.00 -7.52 -13.67
CA ALA A 120 -5.12 -8.63 -14.05
C ALA A 120 -3.96 -8.16 -14.95
N ASN A 121 -4.24 -7.28 -15.90
CA ASN A 121 -3.23 -6.72 -16.79
C ASN A 121 -2.25 -5.81 -16.04
N SER A 122 -2.72 -4.96 -15.11
CA SER A 122 -1.86 -4.09 -14.30
C SER A 122 -0.88 -4.91 -13.46
N VAL A 123 -1.35 -5.98 -12.83
CA VAL A 123 -0.50 -6.93 -12.08
C VAL A 123 0.50 -7.62 -13.00
N SER A 124 0.07 -8.11 -14.16
CA SER A 124 0.96 -8.75 -15.16
C SER A 124 2.07 -7.80 -15.63
N GLN A 125 1.73 -6.54 -15.90
CA GLN A 125 2.72 -5.52 -16.26
C GLN A 125 3.69 -5.23 -15.13
N MET A 126 3.21 -5.15 -13.88
CA MET A 126 4.07 -4.98 -12.71
C MET A 126 5.08 -6.13 -12.59
N ILE A 127 4.61 -7.38 -12.70
CA ILE A 127 5.44 -8.59 -12.71
C ILE A 127 6.50 -8.51 -13.81
N HIS A 128 6.11 -8.12 -15.03
CA HIS A 128 7.03 -7.97 -16.15
C HIS A 128 8.11 -6.91 -15.89
N ARG A 129 7.74 -5.76 -15.32
CA ARG A 129 8.69 -4.70 -14.94
C ARG A 129 9.69 -5.19 -13.90
N PHE A 130 9.23 -5.91 -12.87
CA PHE A 130 10.13 -6.50 -11.86
C PHE A 130 11.10 -7.52 -12.47
N ALA A 131 10.61 -8.39 -13.35
CA ALA A 131 11.44 -9.35 -14.07
C ALA A 131 12.50 -8.65 -14.94
N ALA A 132 12.11 -7.61 -15.69
CA ALA A 132 13.02 -6.84 -16.53
C ALA A 132 14.07 -6.06 -15.72
N ALA A 133 13.71 -5.58 -14.53
CA ALA A 133 14.63 -4.88 -13.63
C ALA A 133 15.66 -5.82 -12.96
N GLY A 134 15.57 -7.13 -13.18
CA GLY A 134 16.47 -8.11 -12.55
C GLY A 134 16.26 -8.25 -11.03
N ILE A 135 15.15 -7.71 -10.51
CA ILE A 135 14.73 -7.87 -9.11
C ILE A 135 14.14 -9.29 -9.00
N GLY A 136 15.01 -10.28 -8.87
CA GLY A 136 14.76 -11.72 -9.02
C GLY A 136 13.90 -12.38 -7.93
N GLY A 137 12.74 -11.79 -7.60
CA GLY A 137 11.79 -12.32 -6.62
C GLY A 137 10.66 -13.18 -7.20
N LEU A 138 10.41 -13.14 -8.50
CA LEU A 138 9.45 -14.04 -9.15
C LEU A 138 10.16 -15.36 -9.46
N LEU A 139 9.80 -16.41 -8.73
CA LEU A 139 10.11 -17.79 -9.08
C LEU A 139 9.51 -18.08 -10.45
N PHE A 140 10.31 -17.91 -11.51
CA PHE A 140 10.08 -18.64 -12.73
C PHE A 140 10.14 -20.12 -12.34
N ILE A 141 9.00 -20.80 -12.27
CA ILE A 141 8.97 -22.25 -12.33
C ILE A 141 9.53 -22.59 -13.71
N LYS A 142 10.85 -22.78 -13.76
CA LYS A 142 11.52 -23.29 -14.94
C LYS A 142 11.14 -24.76 -15.01
N GLU A 143 9.95 -25.07 -15.55
CA GLU A 143 9.68 -26.45 -15.96
C GLU A 143 10.77 -26.81 -16.97
N LYS A 144 11.61 -27.77 -16.59
CA LYS A 144 12.43 -28.50 -17.56
C LYS A 144 11.46 -29.26 -18.45
N ILE A 145 11.06 -28.65 -19.55
CA ILE A 145 10.48 -29.39 -20.66
C ILE A 145 11.57 -30.37 -21.12
N LYS A 146 11.32 -31.66 -20.91
CA LYS A 146 12.19 -32.76 -21.33
C LYS A 146 12.25 -32.87 -22.85
#